data_AF-A0A5J5GD21-F1
#
_entry.id   AF-A0A5J5GD21-F1
#
_cell.length_a   1.000
_cell.length_b   1.000
_cell.length_c   1.000
_cell.angle_alpha   90.00
_cell.angle_beta   90.00
_cell.angle_gamma   90.00
#
_symmetry.space_group_name_H-M   'P 1'
#
loop_
_entity.id
_entity.type
_entity.pdbx_description
1 polymer ?
#
loop_
_entity_poly.entity_id
_entity_poly.type
_entity_poly.pdbx_seq_one_letter_code
_entity_poly.pdbx_strand_id
1 'polypeptide(L)'
;MNGLIAALLSAAIVGSAFLPWLDIPLLFEATLWEAVRDNAGDIIDGLGTDTGWGVWVFIASFPVAVLSALANLGGLNRIMATLAGALPLAAIGWFVSSVRERMTELLGQVPGGSGEVMDFIGLGFWLYAATALALLLVGLFAGRSRG
;
A
#
# COMPACT_ATOMS: atom_id res chain seq x y z
N MET A 1 18.51 12.33 -11.68
CA MET A 1 18.47 11.74 -10.32
C MET A 1 17.05 11.40 -9.87
N ASN A 2 16.07 12.29 -10.03
CA ASN A 2 14.69 12.03 -9.58
C ASN A 2 14.01 10.77 -10.18
N GLY A 3 14.37 10.37 -11.42
CA GLY A 3 13.87 9.12 -12.00
C GLY A 3 14.35 7.88 -11.25
N LEU A 4 15.64 7.81 -10.92
CA LEU A 4 16.19 6.69 -10.14
C LEU A 4 15.60 6.63 -8.73
N ILE A 5 15.39 7.78 -8.08
CA ILE A 5 14.70 7.85 -6.78
C ILE A 5 13.26 7.33 -6.89
N ALA A 6 12.51 7.76 -7.91
CA ALA A 6 11.15 7.28 -8.14
C ALA A 6 11.13 5.77 -8.42
N ALA A 7 12.08 5.26 -9.20
CA ALA A 7 12.20 3.83 -9.49
C ALA A 7 12.47 3.00 -8.23
N LEU A 8 13.37 3.47 -7.36
CA LEU A 8 13.66 2.82 -6.07
C LEU A 8 12.45 2.84 -5.13
N LEU A 9 11.74 3.96 -5.04
CA LEU A 9 10.52 4.06 -4.22
C LEU A 9 9.42 3.13 -4.75
N SER A 10 9.23 3.08 -6.07
CA SER A 10 8.31 2.12 -6.69
C SER A 10 8.71 0.66 -6.44
N ALA A 11 10.01 0.34 -6.52
CA ALA A 11 10.50 -0.99 -6.19
C ALA A 11 10.31 -1.32 -4.69
N ALA A 12 10.43 -0.34 -3.80
CA ALA A 12 10.20 -0.53 -2.38
C ALA A 12 8.72 -0.78 -2.04
N ILE A 13 7.77 -0.18 -2.79
CA ILE A 13 6.33 -0.53 -2.69
C ILE A 13 6.13 -2.01 -3.02
N VAL A 14 6.75 -2.52 -4.08
CA VAL A 14 6.66 -3.95 -4.44
C VAL A 14 7.37 -4.82 -3.40
N GLY A 15 8.58 -4.43 -2.99
CA GLY A 15 9.38 -5.13 -2.00
C GLY A 15 8.70 -5.23 -0.64
N SER A 16 7.85 -4.26 -0.29
CA SER A 16 7.08 -4.27 0.96
C SER A 16 6.21 -5.52 1.09
N ALA A 17 5.72 -6.12 0.00
CA ALA A 17 4.89 -7.33 0.03
C ALA A 17 5.60 -8.57 0.61
N PHE A 18 6.94 -8.56 0.60
CA PHE A 18 7.79 -9.64 1.11
C PHE A 18 8.28 -9.41 2.54
N LEU A 19 7.91 -8.28 3.15
CA LEU A 19 8.20 -7.99 4.55
C LEU A 19 7.02 -8.39 5.43
N PRO A 20 7.19 -8.54 6.75
CA PRO A 20 6.08 -8.78 7.67
C PRO A 20 5.09 -7.61 7.62
N TRP A 21 3.83 -7.88 7.27
CA TRP A 21 2.73 -6.91 7.30
C TRP A 21 1.95 -6.97 8.59
N LEU A 22 1.82 -8.17 9.15
CA LEU A 22 1.29 -8.41 10.48
C LEU A 22 2.40 -9.05 11.32
N ASP A 23 2.69 -8.41 12.45
CA ASP A 23 3.65 -8.90 13.43
C ASP A 23 2.90 -9.17 14.73
N ILE A 24 2.65 -10.45 15.04
CA ILE A 24 2.10 -10.85 16.33
C ILE A 24 3.29 -11.35 17.17
N PRO A 25 3.71 -10.59 18.19
CA PRO A 25 4.87 -10.93 18.99
C PRO A 25 4.79 -12.37 19.51
N LEU A 26 5.83 -13.17 19.24
CA LEU A 26 6.01 -14.56 19.68
C LEU A 26 5.10 -15.63 19.02
N LEU A 27 4.20 -15.29 18.09
CA LEU A 27 3.23 -16.25 17.55
C LEU A 27 3.29 -16.41 16.02
N PHE A 28 3.35 -15.33 15.25
CA PHE A 28 3.27 -15.41 13.79
C PHE A 28 3.72 -14.10 13.12
N GLU A 29 4.61 -14.21 12.13
CA GLU A 29 4.90 -13.14 11.16
C GLU A 29 4.21 -13.51 9.85
N ALA A 30 3.36 -12.62 9.33
CA ALA A 30 2.67 -12.84 8.06
C ALA A 30 3.14 -11.82 7.02
N THR A 31 3.71 -12.29 5.91
CA THR A 31 3.93 -11.45 4.74
C THR A 31 2.67 -11.42 3.86
N LEU A 32 2.48 -10.35 3.08
CA LEU A 32 1.42 -10.33 2.06
C LEU A 32 1.60 -11.44 1.03
N TRP A 33 2.85 -11.72 0.67
CA TRP A 33 3.17 -12.76 -0.29
C TRP A 33 2.69 -14.13 0.18
N GLU A 34 2.93 -14.49 1.44
CA GLU A 34 2.45 -15.75 2.02
C GLU A 34 0.92 -15.77 2.09
N ALA A 35 0.31 -14.68 2.55
CA ALA A 35 -1.15 -14.58 2.61
C ALA A 35 -1.80 -14.81 1.24
N VAL A 36 -1.22 -14.24 0.17
CA VAL A 36 -1.68 -14.43 -1.21
C VAL A 36 -1.36 -15.82 -1.72
N ARG A 37 -0.15 -16.34 -1.49
CA ARG A 37 0.29 -17.64 -2.00
C ARG A 37 -0.54 -18.78 -1.42
N ASP A 38 -0.79 -18.73 -0.12
CA ASP A 38 -1.42 -19.84 0.62
C ASP A 38 -2.96 -19.79 0.50
N ASN A 39 -3.53 -18.62 0.22
CA ASN A 39 -4.98 -18.42 0.11
C ASN A 39 -5.42 -17.90 -1.27
N ALA A 40 -4.60 -18.09 -2.31
CA ALA A 40 -4.88 -17.52 -3.64
C ALA A 40 -6.26 -17.90 -4.19
N GLY A 41 -6.67 -19.16 -4.01
CA GLY A 41 -7.98 -19.66 -4.43
C GLY A 41 -9.11 -18.95 -3.70
N ASP A 42 -9.06 -18.92 -2.37
CA ASP A 42 -10.07 -18.27 -1.53
C ASP A 42 -10.14 -16.75 -1.75
N ILE A 43 -9.01 -16.11 -2.03
CA ILE A 43 -8.95 -14.69 -2.39
C ILE A 43 -9.62 -14.46 -3.74
N ILE A 44 -9.34 -15.29 -4.76
CA ILE A 44 -9.94 -15.16 -6.09
C ILE A 44 -11.46 -15.42 -6.04
N ASP A 45 -11.87 -16.44 -5.29
CA ASP A 45 -13.29 -16.79 -5.13
C ASP A 45 -14.04 -15.73 -4.31
N GLY A 46 -13.39 -15.20 -3.25
CA GLY A 46 -13.92 -14.08 -2.45
C GLY A 46 -13.93 -12.75 -3.19
N LEU A 47 -13.07 -12.58 -4.21
CA LEU A 47 -12.99 -11.35 -5.01
C LEU A 47 -14.24 -11.13 -5.90
N GLY A 48 -15.03 -12.18 -6.14
CA GLY A 48 -16.06 -12.23 -7.19
C GLY A 48 -17.43 -11.64 -6.87
N THR A 49 -17.83 -11.45 -5.62
CA THR A 49 -19.25 -11.14 -5.31
C THR A 49 -19.52 -9.92 -4.42
N ASP A 50 -18.59 -9.47 -3.57
CA ASP A 50 -18.84 -8.29 -2.69
C ASP A 50 -17.56 -7.54 -2.29
N THR A 51 -16.55 -7.58 -3.15
CA THR A 51 -15.25 -6.99 -2.82
C THR A 51 -15.30 -5.48 -2.88
N GLY A 52 -15.06 -4.85 -1.73
CA GLY A 52 -14.90 -3.41 -1.63
C GLY A 52 -13.84 -2.87 -2.60
N TRP A 53 -14.13 -1.75 -3.25
CA TRP A 53 -13.27 -1.13 -4.27
C TRP A 53 -11.82 -0.91 -3.83
N GLY A 54 -11.59 -0.66 -2.53
CA GLY A 54 -10.24 -0.44 -2.01
C GLY A 54 -9.34 -1.68 -2.08
N VAL A 55 -9.91 -2.89 -2.07
CA VAL A 55 -9.15 -4.14 -2.30
C VAL A 55 -8.65 -4.19 -3.75
N TRP A 56 -9.48 -3.80 -4.71
CA TRP A 56 -9.06 -3.73 -6.12
C TRP A 56 -7.97 -2.67 -6.34
N VAL A 57 -8.10 -1.51 -5.68
CA VAL A 57 -7.08 -0.45 -5.73
C VAL A 57 -5.78 -0.88 -5.09
N PHE A 58 -5.86 -1.63 -3.98
CA PHE A 58 -4.70 -2.24 -3.33
C PHE A 58 -3.99 -3.23 -4.26
N ILE A 59 -4.73 -4.18 -4.85
CA ILE A 59 -4.16 -5.16 -5.79
C ILE A 59 -3.54 -4.46 -7.00
N ALA A 60 -4.24 -3.47 -7.57
CA ALA A 60 -3.76 -2.71 -8.72
C ALA A 60 -2.52 -1.85 -8.40
N SER A 61 -2.28 -1.50 -7.14
CA SER A 61 -1.14 -0.68 -6.74
C SER A 61 0.21 -1.36 -7.04
N PHE A 62 0.30 -2.69 -6.93
CA PHE A 62 1.53 -3.46 -7.18
C PHE A 62 1.96 -3.47 -8.65
N PRO A 63 1.13 -3.87 -9.64
CA PRO A 63 1.52 -3.80 -11.05
C PRO A 63 1.77 -2.36 -11.49
N VAL A 64 1.02 -1.38 -10.97
CA VAL A 64 1.28 0.04 -11.26
C VAL A 64 2.63 0.49 -10.68
N ALA A 65 3.02 0.01 -9.49
CA ALA A 65 4.36 0.25 -8.95
C ALA A 65 5.46 -0.39 -9.80
N VAL A 66 5.27 -1.63 -10.30
CA VAL A 66 6.23 -2.27 -11.23
C VAL A 66 6.38 -1.44 -12.50
N LEU A 67 5.27 -1.04 -13.13
CA LEU A 67 5.30 -0.22 -14.35
C LEU A 67 5.94 1.14 -14.09
N SER A 68 5.68 1.75 -12.94
CA SER A 68 6.30 3.00 -12.53
C SER A 68 7.80 2.84 -12.31
N ALA A 69 8.25 1.73 -11.70
CA ALA A 69 9.67 1.44 -11.54
C ALA A 69 10.36 1.38 -12.92
N LEU A 70 9.81 0.60 -13.85
CA LEU A 70 10.34 0.47 -15.21
C LEU A 70 10.34 1.79 -15.98
N ALA A 71 9.23 2.53 -15.93
CA ALA A 71 9.11 3.81 -16.62
C ALA A 71 10.11 4.85 -16.08
N ASN A 72 10.40 4.82 -14.79
CA ASN A 72 11.28 5.78 -14.13
C ASN A 72 12.78 5.48 -14.30
N LEU A 73 13.16 4.28 -14.75
CA LEU A 73 14.55 3.93 -15.09
C LEU A 73 15.11 4.80 -16.22
N GLY A 74 14.28 5.14 -17.23
CA GLY A 74 14.66 6.00 -18.35
C GLY A 74 14.62 7.50 -18.06
N GLY A 75 14.17 7.89 -16.87
CA GLY A 75 13.90 9.29 -16.51
C GLY A 75 12.56 9.42 -15.79
N LEU A 76 12.38 10.51 -15.04
CA LEU A 76 11.17 10.66 -14.21
C LEU A 76 9.90 10.80 -15.07
N ASN A 77 9.03 9.80 -14.99
CA ASN A 77 7.66 9.87 -15.47
C ASN A 77 6.74 10.29 -14.31
N ARG A 78 6.43 11.59 -14.26
CA ARG A 78 5.64 12.19 -13.16
C ARG A 78 4.26 11.59 -13.01
N ILE A 79 3.59 11.24 -14.11
CA ILE A 79 2.25 10.66 -14.08
C ILE A 79 2.31 9.28 -13.42
N MET A 80 3.24 8.42 -13.87
CA MET A 80 3.41 7.09 -13.30
C MET A 80 3.86 7.14 -11.83
N ALA A 81 4.76 8.05 -11.47
CA ALA A 81 5.16 8.25 -10.07
C ALA A 81 3.96 8.69 -9.20
N THR A 82 3.16 9.65 -9.68
CA THR A 82 1.99 10.15 -8.95
C THR A 82 0.94 9.04 -8.76
N LEU A 83 0.63 8.27 -9.81
CA LEU A 83 -0.33 7.18 -9.75
C LEU A 83 0.15 6.04 -8.84
N ALA A 84 1.41 5.65 -8.96
CA ALA A 84 2.00 4.60 -8.13
C ALA A 84 2.10 4.99 -6.65
N GLY A 85 2.20 6.28 -6.32
CA GLY A 85 2.10 6.76 -4.95
C GLY A 85 0.67 6.95 -4.45
N ALA A 86 -0.25 7.39 -5.31
CA ALA A 86 -1.63 7.68 -4.94
C ALA A 86 -2.48 6.41 -4.71
N LEU A 87 -2.32 5.37 -5.53
CA LEU A 87 -3.11 4.14 -5.40
C LEU A 87 -2.91 3.44 -4.03
N PRO A 88 -1.67 3.24 -3.54
CA PRO A 88 -1.46 2.74 -2.19
C PRO A 88 -2.13 3.56 -1.10
N LEU A 89 -2.01 4.89 -1.19
CA LEU A 89 -2.59 5.78 -0.17
C LEU A 89 -4.12 5.77 -0.21
N ALA A 90 -4.72 5.67 -1.40
CA ALA A 90 -6.16 5.51 -1.55
C ALA A 90 -6.65 4.18 -0.96
N ALA A 91 -5.91 3.09 -1.18
CA ALA A 91 -6.21 1.79 -0.57
C ALA A 91 -6.13 1.85 0.96
N ILE A 92 -5.09 2.48 1.51
CA ILE A 92 -4.95 2.68 2.98
C ILE A 92 -6.10 3.54 3.51
N GLY A 93 -6.42 4.65 2.84
CA GLY A 93 -7.51 5.54 3.26
C GLY A 93 -8.86 4.82 3.30
N TRP A 94 -9.14 4.01 2.28
CA TRP A 94 -10.33 3.16 2.25
C TRP A 94 -10.35 2.13 3.38
N PHE A 95 -9.24 1.43 3.60
CA PHE A 95 -9.12 0.44 4.66
C PHE A 95 -9.43 1.05 6.04
N VAL A 96 -8.83 2.22 6.33
CA VAL A 96 -9.08 2.95 7.58
C VAL A 96 -10.54 3.35 7.72
N SER A 97 -11.18 3.84 6.64
CA SER A 97 -12.61 4.17 6.69
C SER A 97 -13.49 2.95 6.92
N SER A 98 -13.22 1.83 6.24
CA SER A 98 -14.02 0.60 6.37
C SER A 98 -13.87 -0.06 7.73
N VAL A 99 -12.67 -0.05 8.31
CA VAL A 99 -12.46 -0.51 9.70
C VAL A 99 -13.22 0.39 10.67
N ARG A 100 -13.16 1.71 10.49
CA ARG A 100 -13.88 2.66 11.34
C ARG A 100 -15.40 2.46 11.26
N GLU A 101 -15.95 2.29 10.07
CA GLU A 101 -17.38 2.03 9.85
C GLU A 101 -17.82 0.74 10.55
N ARG A 102 -17.10 -0.37 10.34
CA ARG A 102 -17.39 -1.65 10.99
C ARG A 102 -17.28 -1.58 12.51
N MET A 103 -16.28 -0.89 13.04
CA MET A 103 -16.14 -0.69 14.48
C MET A 103 -17.28 0.18 15.06
N THR A 104 -17.73 1.18 14.32
CA THR A 104 -18.87 2.02 14.72
C THR A 104 -20.17 1.22 14.73
N GLU A 105 -20.37 0.34 13.74
CA GLU A 105 -21.52 -0.54 13.64
C GLU A 105 -21.56 -1.59 14.77
N LEU A 106 -20.40 -2.19 15.10
CA LEU A 106 -20.31 -3.26 16.09
C LEU A 106 -20.30 -2.77 17.54
N LEU A 107 -19.68 -1.61 17.82
CA LEU A 107 -19.43 -1.15 19.20
C LEU A 107 -20.26 0.08 19.57
N GLY A 108 -20.95 0.72 18.62
CA GLY A 108 -21.73 1.95 18.84
C GLY A 108 -20.90 3.17 19.27
N GLN A 109 -19.61 3.00 19.52
CA GLN A 109 -18.62 4.02 19.89
C GLN A 109 -17.30 3.70 19.20
N VAL A 110 -16.61 4.74 18.73
CA VAL A 110 -15.26 4.60 18.14
C VAL A 110 -14.27 4.28 19.27
N PRO A 111 -13.60 3.11 19.27
CA PRO A 111 -12.62 2.79 20.31
C PRO A 111 -11.47 3.80 20.30
N GLY A 112 -11.15 4.36 21.47
CA GLY A 112 -10.06 5.33 21.67
C GLY A 112 -8.66 4.72 21.81
N GLY A 113 -8.48 3.43 21.50
CA GLY A 113 -7.21 2.71 21.65
C GLY A 113 -6.47 2.55 20.32
N SER A 114 -5.92 3.63 19.76
CA SER A 114 -5.07 3.54 18.55
C SER A 114 -3.74 2.82 18.77
N GLY A 115 -3.37 2.54 20.02
CA GLY A 115 -2.11 1.90 20.40
C GLY A 115 -2.06 0.41 20.07
N GLU A 116 -3.08 -0.35 20.46
CA GLU A 116 -3.07 -1.82 20.32
C GLU A 116 -3.09 -2.29 18.86
N VAL A 117 -3.70 -1.52 17.94
CA VAL A 117 -3.70 -1.85 16.51
C VAL A 117 -2.34 -1.61 15.87
N MET A 118 -1.59 -0.60 16.33
CA MET A 118 -0.26 -0.30 15.81
C MET A 118 0.77 -1.37 16.16
N ASP A 119 0.57 -2.05 17.29
CA ASP A 119 1.47 -3.14 17.74
C ASP A 119 1.43 -4.36 16.82
N PHE A 120 0.36 -4.53 16.03
CA PHE A 120 0.23 -5.62 15.05
C PHE A 120 0.68 -5.23 13.64
N ILE A 121 0.97 -3.96 13.37
CA ILE A 121 1.34 -3.47 12.05
C ILE A 121 2.84 -3.66 11.85
N GLY A 122 3.18 -4.59 10.96
CA GLY A 122 4.56 -4.92 10.62
C GLY A 122 5.25 -3.89 9.72
N LEU A 123 6.57 -4.07 9.56
CA LEU A 123 7.45 -3.20 8.76
C LEU A 123 7.00 -3.06 7.31
N GLY A 124 6.39 -4.09 6.72
CA GLY A 124 5.90 -4.09 5.35
C GLY A 124 4.84 -3.01 5.11
N PHE A 125 3.87 -2.88 6.02
CA PHE A 125 2.84 -1.84 5.91
C PHE A 125 3.42 -0.43 6.02
N TRP A 126 4.33 -0.21 6.97
CA TRP A 126 4.97 1.10 7.15
C TRP A 126 5.84 1.49 5.96
N LEU A 127 6.60 0.54 5.42
CA LEU A 127 7.40 0.76 4.21
C LEU A 127 6.49 1.08 3.02
N TYR A 128 5.38 0.34 2.86
CA TYR A 128 4.39 0.58 1.81
C TYR A 128 3.81 2.00 1.89
N ALA A 129 3.36 2.43 3.07
CA ALA A 129 2.76 3.75 3.27
C ALA A 129 3.78 4.89 3.07
N ALA A 130 4.97 4.75 3.67
CA ALA A 130 6.02 5.78 3.61
C ALA A 130 6.56 5.96 2.19
N THR A 131 6.80 4.85 1.47
CA THR A 131 7.31 4.89 0.09
C THR A 131 6.27 5.40 -0.88
N ALA A 132 4.99 5.06 -0.70
CA ALA A 132 3.90 5.61 -1.49
C ALA A 132 3.77 7.13 -1.33
N LEU A 133 3.83 7.63 -0.10
CA LEU A 133 3.80 9.07 0.17
C LEU A 133 5.01 9.78 -0.45
N ALA A 134 6.22 9.26 -0.23
CA ALA A 134 7.43 9.82 -0.82
C ALA A 134 7.36 9.84 -2.35
N LEU A 135 6.87 8.76 -2.97
CA LEU A 135 6.74 8.65 -4.42
C LEU A 135 5.72 9.64 -4.99
N LEU A 136 4.59 9.82 -4.29
CA LEU A 136 3.58 10.82 -4.64
C LEU A 136 4.19 12.23 -4.59
N LEU A 137 4.91 12.57 -3.52
CA LEU A 137 5.58 13.86 -3.39
C LEU A 137 6.61 14.07 -4.51
N VAL A 138 7.41 13.05 -4.83
CA VAL A 138 8.35 13.12 -5.98
C VAL A 138 7.60 13.39 -7.29
N GLY A 139 6.48 12.69 -7.56
CA GLY A 139 5.67 12.91 -8.75
C GLY A 139 5.11 14.34 -8.87
N LEU A 140 4.57 14.85 -7.76
CA LEU A 140 3.96 16.18 -7.68
C LEU A 140 5.01 17.30 -7.80
N PHE A 141 6.11 17.23 -7.06
CA PHE A 141 7.03 18.35 -6.89
C PHE A 141 8.25 18.36 -7.83
N ALA A 142 8.62 17.24 -8.44
CA ALA A 142 9.84 17.17 -9.26
C ALA A 142 9.81 18.02 -10.56
N GLY A 143 8.68 18.64 -10.92
CA GLY A 143 8.57 19.55 -12.06
C GLY A 143 8.68 21.04 -11.73
N ARG A 144 8.77 21.45 -10.46
CA ARG A 144 8.79 22.87 -10.07
C ARG A 144 10.16 23.55 -10.22
N SER A 145 11.23 22.81 -10.55
CA SER A 145 12.61 23.33 -10.58
C SER A 145 13.08 23.86 -11.95
N ARG A 146 12.18 24.04 -12.94
CA ARG A 146 12.51 24.62 -14.26
C ARG A 146 11.64 25.85 -14.56
N GLY A 147 11.59 26.78 -13.62
CA GLY A 147 11.06 28.13 -13.80
C GLY A 147 12.21 29.13 -13.76
#